data_AF-A0A7W1FIM2-F1
#
_entry.id   AF-A0A7W1FIM2-F1
#
_cell.length_a   1.000
_cell.length_b   1.000
_cell.length_c   1.000
_cell.angle_alpha   90.00
_cell.angle_beta   90.00
_cell.angle_gamma   90.00
#
_symmetry.space_group_name_H-M   'P 1'
#
loop_
_entity.id
_entity.type
_entity.pdbx_description
1 polymer ?
#
loop_
_entity_poly.entity_id
_entity_poly.type
_entity_poly.pdbx_seq_one_letter_code
_entity_poly.pdbx_strand_id
1 'polypeptide(L)'
;MRLRPLAFLVLCAHFILPLAAQEPVPTGDAFARATKDVQALLRDQPKRGPAVLATSLMESARTTSDPVERYAYLREALDTASKSGDSTIAISAMDALTAGFAVNALVERADLGLQLSRQAKQVVDASIAAHFLIALCRQAVATGDDALAARLATAATALSGRHKDAALTTLAKELPAWVTEIIASRKALPAADLLGNVSASDATMVGRHACLLLGDWKTGLPSLASGNDTQLAKLATNELASTGEVAQAVAIADGWWTVSEKLRGFSRTLVQRHAESWYRTALPKLTGITLSRIDKRLSDLPFDVLKHTGSVDLWPLMSLAKGSYQGEWKNVNGVLVVEKNDAGDHVTIPVVPFGDYRFESTFEQLSDKGEVMFLIPVMAEDSPHSLNYFLYDDGSAFHLINDDMVSSNSPRGRITPKTRHTFVAEVKQGAQISIVLHLDGHEIFRWKGPASTSFGNHRKAHPTRPGALGLGAWNASAAFYNARFIPLNGRVGRLEDLVAP
;
A
#
# COMPACT_ATOMS: atom_id res chain seq x y z
N MET A 1 32.40 54.32 19.46
CA MET A 1 31.23 53.94 18.63
C MET A 1 31.39 52.46 18.27
N ARG A 2 30.82 51.55 19.09
CA ARG A 2 31.00 50.09 18.98
C ARG A 2 29.85 49.52 18.14
N LEU A 3 30.14 49.01 16.96
CA LEU A 3 29.19 48.29 16.11
C LEU A 3 29.11 46.82 16.56
N ARG A 4 27.91 46.38 16.95
CA ARG A 4 27.57 44.99 17.29
C ARG A 4 27.34 44.18 16.00
N PRO A 5 27.75 42.91 15.90
CA PRO A 5 27.36 42.05 14.80
C PRO A 5 25.92 41.54 15.01
N LEU A 6 25.06 41.74 14.01
CA LEU A 6 23.72 41.17 13.93
C LEU A 6 23.83 39.64 13.80
N ALA A 7 23.30 38.92 14.78
CA ALA A 7 23.06 37.49 14.66
C ALA A 7 21.88 37.25 13.70
N PHE A 8 22.15 36.68 12.54
CA PHE A 8 21.13 36.16 11.62
C PHE A 8 20.58 34.86 12.20
N LEU A 9 19.47 34.96 12.92
CA LEU A 9 18.69 33.81 13.38
C LEU A 9 17.83 33.37 12.20
N VAL A 10 18.34 32.41 11.41
CA VAL A 10 17.56 31.72 10.38
C VAL A 10 16.56 30.81 11.11
N LEU A 11 15.36 31.32 11.31
CA LEU A 11 14.23 30.54 11.81
C LEU A 11 13.77 29.63 10.66
N CYS A 12 14.34 28.42 10.58
CA CYS A 12 13.80 27.34 9.75
C CYS A 12 12.45 26.90 10.32
N ALA A 13 11.39 27.62 9.98
CA ALA A 13 10.01 27.16 10.17
C ALA A 13 9.79 25.97 9.23
N HIS A 14 10.08 24.77 9.73
CA HIS A 14 9.49 23.55 9.19
C HIS A 14 7.98 23.70 9.38
N PHE A 15 7.26 24.01 8.29
CA PHE A 15 5.82 23.81 8.22
C PHE A 15 5.54 22.30 8.32
N ILE A 16 5.63 21.77 9.53
CA ILE A 16 4.84 20.61 9.91
C ILE A 16 3.43 21.18 10.04
N LEU A 17 2.61 21.00 9.01
CA LEU A 17 1.16 21.16 9.16
C LEU A 17 0.77 20.31 10.39
N PRO A 18 0.19 20.92 11.45
CA PRO A 18 -0.28 20.13 12.57
C PRO A 18 -1.32 19.17 12.02
N LEU A 19 -1.12 17.86 12.28
CA LEU A 19 -2.16 16.87 12.09
C LEU A 19 -3.40 17.43 12.80
N ALA A 20 -4.49 17.67 12.06
CA ALA A 20 -5.71 18.22 12.66
C ALA A 20 -6.08 17.34 13.87
N ALA A 21 -6.30 17.97 15.03
CA ALA A 21 -6.64 17.22 16.23
C ALA A 21 -7.95 16.45 16.00
N GLN A 22 -7.94 15.16 16.30
CA GLN A 22 -9.14 14.32 16.22
C GLN A 22 -10.25 14.88 17.11
N GLU A 23 -11.49 14.82 16.62
CA GLU A 23 -12.65 15.27 17.36
C GLU A 23 -13.04 14.24 18.42
N PRO A 24 -13.58 14.66 19.59
CA PRO A 24 -14.10 13.71 20.56
C PRO A 24 -15.28 12.94 19.97
N VAL A 25 -15.42 11.68 20.40
CA VAL A 25 -16.58 10.86 20.01
C VAL A 25 -17.87 11.51 20.52
N PRO A 26 -18.84 11.85 19.65
CA PRO A 26 -20.11 12.42 20.07
C PRO A 26 -20.90 11.46 20.97
N THR A 27 -21.55 12.00 22.01
CA THR A 27 -22.38 11.25 22.96
C THR A 27 -23.64 12.03 23.34
N GLY A 28 -24.56 11.38 24.06
CA GLY A 28 -25.77 12.01 24.59
C GLY A 28 -26.88 12.25 23.55
N ASP A 29 -27.86 13.08 23.92
CA ASP A 29 -29.10 13.27 23.16
C ASP A 29 -28.88 13.85 21.76
N ALA A 30 -27.90 14.72 21.57
CA ALA A 30 -27.58 15.31 20.28
C ALA A 30 -27.13 14.24 19.28
N PHE A 31 -26.26 13.32 19.72
CA PHE A 31 -25.82 12.19 18.90
C PHE A 31 -26.99 11.22 18.60
N ALA A 32 -27.85 10.95 19.58
CA ALA A 32 -29.02 10.09 19.39
C ALA A 32 -30.03 10.67 18.38
N ARG A 33 -30.21 12.00 18.37
CA ARG A 33 -31.04 12.70 17.38
C ARG A 33 -30.40 12.65 16.00
N ALA A 34 -29.13 13.06 15.87
CA ALA A 34 -28.42 13.01 14.59
C ALA A 34 -28.45 11.60 13.97
N THR A 35 -28.25 10.55 14.76
CA THR A 35 -28.35 9.16 14.29
C THR A 35 -29.75 8.84 13.75
N LYS A 36 -30.81 9.22 14.48
CA LYS A 36 -32.20 9.01 14.03
C LYS A 36 -32.52 9.81 12.77
N ASP A 37 -32.00 11.03 12.66
CA ASP A 37 -32.22 11.92 11.52
C ASP A 37 -31.53 11.37 10.27
N VAL A 38 -30.26 10.94 10.39
CA VAL A 38 -29.56 10.23 9.31
C VAL A 38 -30.34 8.98 8.86
N GLN A 39 -30.80 8.16 9.81
CA GLN A 39 -31.60 6.97 9.48
C GLN A 39 -32.96 7.29 8.87
N ALA A 40 -33.59 8.42 9.24
CA ALA A 40 -34.83 8.88 8.63
C ALA A 40 -34.60 9.33 7.19
N LEU A 41 -33.58 10.16 6.96
CA LEU A 41 -33.16 10.58 5.62
C LEU A 41 -32.88 9.38 4.71
N LEU A 42 -32.27 8.32 5.26
CA LEU A 42 -32.04 7.08 4.52
C LEU A 42 -33.32 6.34 4.13
N ARG A 43 -34.33 6.32 5.01
CA ARG A 43 -35.63 5.68 4.72
C ARG A 43 -36.41 6.41 3.63
N ASP A 44 -36.24 7.73 3.54
CA ASP A 44 -36.93 8.59 2.58
C ASP A 44 -36.24 8.62 1.20
N GLN A 45 -34.98 8.17 1.11
CA GLN A 45 -34.26 8.05 -0.15
C GLN A 45 -34.81 6.91 -1.02
N PRO A 46 -34.76 7.04 -2.37
CA PRO A 46 -35.06 5.92 -3.26
C PRO A 46 -34.21 4.70 -2.90
N LYS A 47 -34.79 3.49 -3.03
CA LYS A 47 -34.06 2.25 -2.76
C LYS A 47 -32.81 2.19 -3.64
N ARG A 48 -31.64 2.25 -3.01
CA ARG A 48 -30.32 2.09 -3.62
C ARG A 48 -29.67 0.80 -3.13
N GLY A 49 -28.71 0.29 -3.91
CA GLY A 49 -27.85 -0.80 -3.45
C GLY A 49 -27.02 -0.38 -2.22
N PRO A 50 -26.70 -1.28 -1.28
CA PRO A 50 -25.96 -0.94 -0.06
C PRO A 50 -24.62 -0.22 -0.30
N ALA A 51 -23.88 -0.59 -1.35
CA ALA A 51 -22.61 0.06 -1.71
C ALA A 51 -22.79 1.53 -2.11
N VAL A 52 -23.80 1.82 -2.94
CA VAL A 52 -24.15 3.19 -3.37
C VAL A 52 -24.62 4.01 -2.17
N LEU A 53 -25.41 3.40 -1.28
CA LEU A 53 -25.90 4.05 -0.08
C LEU A 53 -24.76 4.44 0.88
N ALA A 54 -23.87 3.50 1.19
CA ALA A 54 -22.71 3.77 2.05
C ALA A 54 -21.79 4.84 1.47
N THR A 55 -21.57 4.85 0.15
CA THR A 55 -20.77 5.88 -0.53
C THR A 55 -21.44 7.25 -0.41
N SER A 56 -22.76 7.34 -0.60
CA SER A 56 -23.51 8.59 -0.43
C SER A 56 -23.43 9.12 1.01
N LEU A 57 -23.47 8.24 2.01
CA LEU A 57 -23.33 8.63 3.42
C LEU A 57 -21.93 9.18 3.73
N MET A 58 -20.88 8.56 3.16
CA MET A 58 -19.52 9.08 3.30
C MET A 58 -19.36 10.46 2.64
N GLU A 59 -20.04 10.71 1.53
CA GLU A 59 -20.04 12.03 0.89
C GLU A 59 -20.76 13.07 1.74
N SER A 60 -21.94 12.73 2.28
CA SER A 60 -22.64 13.58 3.26
C SER A 60 -21.74 13.94 4.45
N ALA A 61 -20.99 12.96 4.96
CA ALA A 61 -20.02 13.16 6.04
C ALA A 61 -18.91 14.17 5.69
N ARG A 62 -18.48 14.23 4.42
CA ARG A 62 -17.46 15.20 3.95
C ARG A 62 -18.03 16.62 3.82
N THR A 63 -19.31 16.74 3.48
CA THR A 63 -19.96 18.03 3.23
C THR A 63 -20.47 18.72 4.49
N THR A 64 -20.79 17.99 5.55
CA THR A 64 -21.28 18.59 6.80
C THR A 64 -20.12 19.18 7.63
N SER A 65 -20.35 20.36 8.18
CA SER A 65 -19.45 20.99 9.15
C SER A 65 -19.76 20.58 10.59
N ASP A 66 -20.89 19.91 10.85
CA ASP A 66 -21.27 19.46 12.19
C ASP A 66 -20.55 18.13 12.53
N PRO A 67 -19.69 18.10 13.56
CA PRO A 67 -18.96 16.90 13.96
C PRO A 67 -19.87 15.75 14.42
N VAL A 68 -21.04 16.06 14.99
CA VAL A 68 -22.02 15.07 15.45
C VAL A 68 -22.69 14.39 14.27
N GLU A 69 -23.13 15.17 13.28
CA GLU A 69 -23.70 14.65 12.04
C GLU A 69 -22.66 13.84 11.25
N ARG A 70 -21.44 14.38 11.12
CA ARG A 70 -20.34 13.69 10.43
C ARG A 70 -20.06 12.32 11.03
N TYR A 71 -20.00 12.22 12.36
CA TYR A 71 -19.82 10.94 13.04
C TYR A 71 -20.99 9.98 12.79
N ALA A 72 -22.22 10.47 12.85
CA ALA A 72 -23.42 9.67 12.58
C ALA A 72 -23.43 9.13 11.14
N TYR A 73 -23.12 9.96 10.15
CA TYR A 73 -23.00 9.54 8.75
C TYR A 73 -21.93 8.46 8.56
N LEU A 74 -20.74 8.62 9.17
CA LEU A 74 -19.66 7.64 9.05
C LEU A 74 -20.01 6.30 9.70
N ARG A 75 -20.67 6.31 10.86
CA ARG A 75 -21.13 5.08 11.53
C ARG A 75 -22.19 4.34 10.74
N GLU A 76 -23.15 5.06 10.17
CA GLU A 76 -24.19 4.46 9.33
C GLU A 76 -23.63 3.96 7.98
N ALA A 77 -22.67 4.68 7.39
CA ALA A 77 -21.94 4.23 6.21
C ALA A 77 -21.19 2.93 6.48
N LEU A 78 -20.49 2.86 7.62
CA LEU A 78 -19.75 1.68 8.05
C LEU A 78 -20.68 0.47 8.26
N ASP A 79 -21.80 0.64 8.96
CA ASP A 79 -22.76 -0.45 9.19
C ASP A 79 -23.37 -0.95 7.88
N THR A 80 -23.80 -0.02 7.02
CA THR A 80 -24.36 -0.31 5.69
C THR A 80 -23.35 -1.07 4.82
N ALA A 81 -22.11 -0.58 4.75
CA ALA A 81 -21.05 -1.18 3.94
C ALA A 81 -20.66 -2.56 4.46
N SER A 82 -20.48 -2.71 5.78
CA SER A 82 -20.09 -3.99 6.37
C SER A 82 -21.12 -5.06 6.07
N LYS A 83 -22.41 -4.79 6.32
CA LYS A 83 -23.52 -5.72 6.04
C LYS A 83 -23.63 -6.13 4.57
N SER A 84 -23.22 -5.26 3.66
CA SER A 84 -23.21 -5.55 2.22
C SER A 84 -22.15 -6.59 1.81
N GLY A 85 -21.10 -6.76 2.63
CA GLY A 85 -19.94 -7.58 2.34
C GLY A 85 -18.88 -6.90 1.46
N ASP A 86 -19.11 -5.65 1.02
CA ASP A 86 -18.10 -4.86 0.32
C ASP A 86 -17.02 -4.40 1.31
N SER A 87 -15.87 -5.07 1.25
CA SER A 87 -14.80 -4.84 2.20
C SER A 87 -14.11 -3.50 1.99
N THR A 88 -14.12 -2.96 0.77
CA THR A 88 -13.42 -1.73 0.45
C THR A 88 -14.14 -0.51 1.01
N ILE A 89 -15.46 -0.44 0.79
CA ILE A 89 -16.27 0.68 1.27
C ILE A 89 -16.28 0.68 2.80
N ALA A 90 -16.38 -0.50 3.42
CA ALA A 90 -16.39 -0.65 4.87
C ALA A 90 -15.06 -0.18 5.50
N ILE A 91 -13.91 -0.57 4.93
CA ILE A 91 -12.59 -0.12 5.38
C ILE A 91 -12.44 1.39 5.16
N SER A 92 -12.88 1.92 4.02
CA SER A 92 -12.80 3.36 3.72
C SER A 92 -13.62 4.20 4.71
N ALA A 93 -14.82 3.75 5.08
CA ALA A 93 -15.64 4.40 6.09
C ALA A 93 -14.97 4.38 7.47
N MET A 94 -14.33 3.26 7.83
CA MET A 94 -13.57 3.12 9.07
C MET A 94 -12.31 4.00 9.10
N ASP A 95 -11.59 4.12 8.00
CA ASP A 95 -10.43 5.00 7.91
C ASP A 95 -10.84 6.46 8.06
N ALA A 96 -11.94 6.88 7.42
CA ALA A 96 -12.50 8.22 7.63
C ALA A 96 -12.92 8.47 9.09
N LEU A 97 -13.59 7.49 9.72
CA LEU A 97 -14.01 7.56 11.12
C LEU A 97 -12.81 7.71 12.07
N THR A 98 -11.81 6.84 11.91
CA THR A 98 -10.62 6.81 12.77
C THR A 98 -9.65 7.95 12.49
N ALA A 99 -9.70 8.57 11.30
CA ALA A 99 -8.95 9.79 11.02
C ALA A 99 -9.60 11.03 11.64
N GLY A 100 -10.94 11.09 11.65
CA GLY A 100 -11.69 12.25 12.14
C GLY A 100 -11.91 12.29 13.64
N PHE A 101 -11.98 11.13 14.31
CA PHE A 101 -12.46 11.02 15.69
C PHE A 101 -11.54 10.24 16.61
N ALA A 102 -11.52 10.63 17.89
CA ALA A 102 -10.70 10.06 18.96
C ALA A 102 -11.25 8.71 19.46
N VAL A 103 -11.29 7.73 18.56
CA VAL A 103 -11.70 6.33 18.83
C VAL A 103 -10.48 5.45 19.09
N ASN A 104 -10.68 4.28 19.71
CA ASN A 104 -9.65 3.24 19.75
C ASN A 104 -9.55 2.58 18.36
N ALA A 105 -8.70 3.15 17.52
CA ALA A 105 -8.64 2.82 16.11
C ALA A 105 -8.26 1.36 15.81
N LEU A 106 -7.43 0.72 16.64
CA LEU A 106 -7.08 -0.70 16.47
C LEU A 106 -8.27 -1.60 16.78
N VAL A 107 -8.99 -1.34 17.88
CA VAL A 107 -10.16 -2.13 18.28
C VAL A 107 -11.28 -2.00 17.26
N GLU A 108 -11.62 -0.78 16.85
CA GLU A 108 -12.66 -0.51 15.85
C GLU A 108 -12.35 -1.20 14.51
N ARG A 109 -11.12 -1.06 14.01
CA ARG A 109 -10.69 -1.73 12.78
C ARG A 109 -10.69 -3.26 12.92
N ALA A 110 -10.30 -3.79 14.08
CA ALA A 110 -10.33 -5.24 14.32
C ALA A 110 -11.74 -5.81 14.32
N ASP A 111 -12.70 -5.13 14.95
CA ASP A 111 -14.10 -5.55 14.96
C ASP A 111 -14.68 -5.55 13.53
N LEU A 112 -14.37 -4.51 12.75
CA LEU A 112 -14.71 -4.46 11.32
C LEU A 112 -14.10 -5.65 10.55
N GLY A 113 -12.79 -5.88 10.68
CA GLY A 113 -12.11 -6.95 9.96
C GLY A 113 -12.71 -8.33 10.28
N LEU A 114 -13.04 -8.57 11.56
CA LEU A 114 -13.70 -9.80 12.00
C LEU A 114 -15.12 -9.92 11.42
N GLN A 115 -15.86 -8.83 11.32
CA GLN A 115 -17.17 -8.80 10.68
C GLN A 115 -17.05 -9.10 9.17
N LEU A 116 -16.15 -8.43 8.46
CA LEU A 116 -15.90 -8.65 7.02
C LEU A 116 -15.47 -10.10 6.74
N SER A 117 -14.69 -10.72 7.63
CA SER A 117 -14.32 -12.14 7.49
C SER A 117 -15.50 -13.13 7.43
N ARG A 118 -16.67 -12.69 7.90
CA ARG A 118 -17.92 -13.47 7.89
C ARG A 118 -18.85 -13.06 6.75
N GLN A 119 -18.77 -11.79 6.32
CA GLN A 119 -19.72 -11.18 5.38
C GLN A 119 -19.18 -11.09 3.95
N ALA A 120 -17.86 -11.15 3.74
CA ALA A 120 -17.25 -11.19 2.42
C ALA A 120 -17.66 -12.47 1.68
N LYS A 121 -18.40 -12.31 0.58
CA LYS A 121 -18.91 -13.44 -0.23
C LYS A 121 -18.10 -13.66 -1.50
N GLN A 122 -17.50 -12.60 -2.05
CA GLN A 122 -16.74 -12.67 -3.28
C GLN A 122 -15.25 -12.81 -3.00
N VAL A 123 -14.52 -13.39 -3.97
CA VAL A 123 -13.07 -13.62 -3.88
C VAL A 123 -12.31 -12.31 -3.63
N VAL A 124 -12.71 -11.22 -4.29
CA VAL A 124 -12.10 -9.89 -4.11
C VAL A 124 -12.27 -9.35 -2.69
N ASP A 125 -13.50 -9.34 -2.15
CA ASP A 125 -13.77 -8.85 -0.79
C ASP A 125 -13.04 -9.66 0.26
N ALA A 126 -13.05 -10.99 0.08
CA ALA A 126 -12.37 -11.88 1.01
C ALA A 126 -10.86 -11.66 0.99
N SER A 127 -10.27 -11.42 -0.18
CA SER A 127 -8.85 -11.08 -0.29
C SER A 127 -8.55 -9.75 0.42
N ILE A 128 -9.34 -8.71 0.18
CA ILE A 128 -9.17 -7.39 0.81
C ILE A 128 -9.30 -7.49 2.34
N ALA A 129 -10.35 -8.14 2.83
CA ALA A 129 -10.55 -8.34 4.27
C ALA A 129 -9.46 -9.21 4.91
N ALA A 130 -8.91 -10.20 4.20
CA ALA A 130 -7.81 -11.01 4.72
C ALA A 130 -6.53 -10.19 4.86
N HIS A 131 -6.17 -9.37 3.86
CA HIS A 131 -5.04 -8.46 3.95
C HIS A 131 -5.21 -7.45 5.09
N PHE A 132 -6.41 -6.92 5.26
CA PHE A 132 -6.75 -6.02 6.37
C PHE A 132 -6.56 -6.70 7.74
N LEU A 133 -7.05 -7.93 7.92
CA LEU A 133 -6.86 -8.72 9.14
C LEU A 133 -5.38 -9.03 9.41
N ILE A 134 -4.59 -9.34 8.38
CA ILE A 134 -3.14 -9.57 8.50
C ILE A 134 -2.46 -8.30 9.00
N ALA A 135 -2.76 -7.13 8.43
CA ALA A 135 -2.19 -5.86 8.88
C ALA A 135 -2.53 -5.57 10.35
N LEU A 136 -3.79 -5.75 10.75
CA LEU A 136 -4.25 -5.51 12.13
C LEU A 136 -3.66 -6.51 13.13
N CYS A 137 -3.49 -7.78 12.74
CA CYS A 137 -2.84 -8.80 13.57
C CYS A 137 -1.44 -8.35 13.98
N ARG A 138 -0.72 -7.75 13.03
CA ARG A 138 0.65 -7.26 13.26
C ARG A 138 0.68 -6.02 14.14
N GLN A 139 -0.28 -5.12 13.96
CA GLN A 139 -0.45 -3.98 14.87
C GLN A 139 -0.77 -4.45 16.29
N ALA A 140 -1.67 -5.41 16.47
CA ALA A 140 -2.01 -5.99 17.77
C ALA A 140 -0.80 -6.66 18.44
N VAL A 141 0.01 -7.39 17.66
CA VAL A 141 1.30 -7.93 18.10
C VAL A 141 2.20 -6.82 18.63
N ALA A 142 2.37 -5.73 17.88
CA ALA A 142 3.26 -4.63 18.25
C ALA A 142 2.78 -3.88 19.50
N THR A 143 1.47 -3.77 19.71
CA THR A 143 0.89 -3.12 20.90
C THR A 143 0.76 -4.03 22.11
N GLY A 144 1.12 -5.31 21.99
CA GLY A 144 1.08 -6.26 23.09
C GLY A 144 -0.27 -6.98 23.30
N ASP A 145 -1.24 -6.81 22.40
CA ASP A 145 -2.55 -7.45 22.51
C ASP A 145 -2.55 -8.84 21.86
N ASP A 146 -2.00 -9.80 22.60
CA ASP A 146 -1.83 -11.19 22.14
C ASP A 146 -3.15 -11.90 21.85
N ALA A 147 -4.19 -11.60 22.62
CA ALA A 147 -5.51 -12.19 22.42
C ALA A 147 -6.14 -11.71 21.12
N LEU A 148 -6.04 -10.41 20.83
CA LEU A 148 -6.52 -9.85 19.57
C LEU A 148 -5.71 -10.35 18.39
N ALA A 149 -4.37 -10.39 18.50
CA ALA A 149 -3.49 -10.89 17.45
C ALA A 149 -3.85 -12.32 17.04
N ALA A 150 -4.04 -13.24 18.01
CA ALA A 150 -4.40 -14.63 17.74
C ALA A 150 -5.77 -14.77 17.07
N ARG A 151 -6.76 -13.97 17.50
CA ARG A 151 -8.10 -13.93 16.90
C ARG A 151 -8.04 -13.48 15.44
N LEU A 152 -7.31 -12.39 15.16
CA LEU A 152 -7.15 -11.84 13.82
C LEU A 152 -6.41 -12.80 12.89
N ALA A 153 -5.35 -13.46 13.38
CA ALA A 153 -4.61 -14.48 12.61
C ALA A 153 -5.49 -15.66 12.19
N THR A 154 -6.32 -16.14 13.12
CA THR A 154 -7.27 -17.22 12.86
C THR A 154 -8.30 -16.81 11.79
N ALA A 155 -8.85 -15.59 11.91
CA ALA A 155 -9.81 -15.07 10.94
C ALA A 155 -9.23 -14.92 9.53
N ALA A 156 -8.00 -14.38 9.41
CA ALA A 156 -7.31 -14.26 8.12
C ALA A 156 -7.05 -15.64 7.47
N THR A 157 -6.63 -16.62 8.27
CA THR A 157 -6.39 -18.00 7.81
C THR A 157 -7.68 -18.66 7.31
N ALA A 158 -8.77 -18.52 8.08
CA ALA A 158 -10.06 -19.08 7.70
C ALA A 158 -10.63 -18.44 6.43
N LEU A 159 -10.47 -17.13 6.28
CA LEU A 159 -10.98 -16.39 5.13
C LEU A 159 -10.20 -16.70 3.85
N SER A 160 -8.87 -16.69 3.91
CA SER A 160 -8.01 -17.02 2.76
C SER A 160 -8.26 -18.43 2.21
N GLY A 161 -8.49 -19.42 3.09
CA GLY A 161 -8.79 -20.79 2.69
C GLY A 161 -10.08 -20.97 1.88
N ARG A 162 -11.06 -20.07 2.03
CA ARG A 162 -12.35 -20.16 1.31
C ARG A 162 -12.26 -19.79 -0.17
N HIS A 163 -11.30 -18.94 -0.55
CA HIS A 163 -11.29 -18.28 -1.86
C HIS A 163 -10.12 -18.66 -2.78
N LYS A 164 -9.25 -19.58 -2.34
CA LYS A 164 -8.19 -20.24 -3.15
C LYS A 164 -7.15 -19.30 -3.78
N ASP A 165 -6.94 -18.12 -3.21
CA ASP A 165 -5.77 -17.29 -3.52
C ASP A 165 -4.51 -17.93 -2.89
N ALA A 166 -3.65 -18.51 -3.72
CA ALA A 166 -2.51 -19.29 -3.26
C ALA A 166 -1.45 -18.46 -2.52
N ALA A 167 -1.21 -17.21 -2.94
CA ALA A 167 -0.23 -16.33 -2.34
C ALA A 167 -0.72 -15.86 -0.96
N LEU A 168 -1.97 -15.39 -0.90
CA LEU A 168 -2.61 -14.99 0.35
C LEU A 168 -2.79 -16.16 1.32
N THR A 169 -3.13 -17.35 0.81
CA THR A 169 -3.26 -18.56 1.64
C THR A 169 -1.92 -18.94 2.26
N THR A 170 -0.82 -18.83 1.51
CA THR A 170 0.53 -19.09 2.02
C THR A 170 0.86 -18.11 3.14
N LEU A 171 0.67 -16.80 2.90
CA LEU A 171 0.94 -15.76 3.88
C LEU A 171 0.08 -15.91 5.14
N ALA A 172 -1.23 -16.12 4.99
CA ALA A 172 -2.15 -16.24 6.11
C ALA A 172 -1.86 -17.49 6.96
N LYS A 173 -1.44 -18.61 6.36
CA LYS A 173 -1.08 -19.83 7.09
C LYS A 173 0.17 -19.69 7.97
N GLU A 174 1.08 -18.77 7.64
CA GLU A 174 2.26 -18.50 8.47
C GLU A 174 1.93 -17.65 9.71
N LEU A 175 0.81 -16.92 9.68
CA LEU A 175 0.48 -15.91 10.68
C LEU A 175 0.23 -16.49 12.09
N PRO A 176 -0.52 -17.61 12.29
CA PRO A 176 -0.69 -18.19 13.62
C PRO A 176 0.62 -18.67 14.25
N ALA A 177 1.54 -19.22 13.45
CA ALA A 177 2.83 -19.69 13.94
C ALA A 177 3.70 -18.50 14.40
N TRP A 178 3.71 -17.43 13.62
CA TRP A 178 4.40 -16.19 13.96
C TRP A 178 3.85 -15.54 15.24
N VAL A 179 2.52 -15.42 15.37
CA VAL A 179 1.87 -14.92 16.60
C VAL A 179 2.23 -15.80 17.81
N THR A 180 2.22 -17.13 17.65
CA THR A 180 2.60 -18.06 18.72
C THR A 180 4.06 -17.86 19.15
N GLU A 181 4.97 -17.69 18.21
CA GLU A 181 6.39 -17.42 18.46
C GLU A 181 6.58 -16.11 19.25
N ILE A 182 5.87 -15.05 18.87
CA ILE A 182 5.90 -13.76 19.59
C ILE A 182 5.38 -13.90 21.02
N ILE A 183 4.23 -14.56 21.21
CA ILE A 183 3.63 -14.76 22.54
C ILE A 183 4.60 -15.54 23.44
N ALA A 184 5.18 -16.62 22.92
CA ALA A 184 6.15 -17.42 23.65
C ALA A 184 7.42 -16.60 23.97
N SER A 185 7.94 -15.86 22.99
CA SER A 185 9.10 -14.99 23.18
C SER A 185 8.84 -13.91 24.23
N ARG A 186 7.68 -13.25 24.20
CA ARG A 186 7.29 -12.22 25.17
C ARG A 186 7.20 -12.78 26.59
N LYS A 187 6.61 -13.97 26.75
CA LYS A 187 6.54 -14.66 28.06
C LYS A 187 7.91 -15.04 28.60
N ALA A 188 8.86 -15.31 27.71
CA ALA A 188 10.24 -15.64 28.07
C ALA A 188 11.10 -14.39 28.33
N LEU A 189 10.64 -13.18 27.99
CA LEU A 189 11.42 -11.97 28.22
C LEU A 189 11.67 -11.76 29.72
N PRO A 190 12.88 -11.36 30.11
CA PRO A 190 13.18 -11.00 31.48
C PRO A 190 12.38 -9.76 31.89
N ALA A 191 12.07 -9.64 33.18
CA ALA A 191 11.46 -8.43 33.72
C ALA A 191 12.37 -7.24 33.39
N ALA A 192 11.80 -6.27 32.67
CA ALA A 192 12.54 -5.18 32.06
C ALA A 192 13.11 -4.22 33.13
N ASP A 193 14.34 -4.47 33.57
CA ASP A 193 15.21 -3.39 34.00
C ASP A 193 16.28 -3.18 32.91
N LEU A 194 15.85 -2.65 31.76
CA LEU A 194 16.74 -2.27 30.66
C LEU A 194 17.62 -1.05 30.99
N LEU A 195 17.50 -0.50 32.21
CA LEU A 195 18.36 0.53 32.79
C LEU A 195 19.29 -0.03 33.89
N GLY A 196 19.24 -1.33 34.16
CA GLY A 196 20.07 -2.05 35.13
C GLY A 196 21.16 -2.93 34.50
N ASN A 197 21.77 -3.78 35.32
CA ASN A 197 22.83 -4.70 34.92
C ASN A 197 22.23 -5.96 34.24
N VAL A 198 21.68 -5.77 33.04
CA VAL A 198 21.08 -6.84 32.23
C VAL A 198 22.18 -7.79 31.73
N SER A 199 21.96 -9.11 31.86
CA SER A 199 22.92 -10.07 31.32
C SER A 199 23.00 -9.98 29.79
N ALA A 200 24.16 -10.28 29.19
CA ALA A 200 24.29 -10.27 27.73
C ALA A 200 23.36 -11.29 27.04
N SER A 201 22.94 -12.34 27.75
CA SER A 201 21.93 -13.30 27.26
C SER A 201 20.53 -12.65 27.20
N ASP A 202 20.15 -11.96 28.26
CA ASP A 202 18.87 -11.23 28.36
C ASP A 202 18.78 -10.12 27.30
N ALA A 203 19.87 -9.36 27.11
CA ALA A 203 19.97 -8.33 26.09
C ALA A 203 19.78 -8.93 24.68
N THR A 204 20.34 -10.11 24.41
CA THR A 204 20.13 -10.84 23.15
C THR A 204 18.67 -11.24 22.98
N MET A 205 18.01 -11.75 24.02
CA MET A 205 16.60 -12.14 23.95
C MET A 205 15.69 -10.95 23.66
N VAL A 206 15.87 -9.85 24.38
CA VAL A 206 15.12 -8.60 24.18
C VAL A 206 15.35 -8.05 22.77
N GLY A 207 16.61 -7.97 22.34
CA GLY A 207 16.95 -7.45 21.02
C GLY A 207 16.41 -8.32 19.89
N ARG A 208 16.44 -9.66 20.03
CA ARG A 208 15.85 -10.58 19.03
C ARG A 208 14.34 -10.44 18.96
N HIS A 209 13.66 -10.31 20.11
CA HIS A 209 12.23 -10.09 20.16
C HIS A 209 11.84 -8.81 19.41
N ALA A 210 12.46 -7.68 19.78
CA ALA A 210 12.17 -6.39 19.16
C ALA A 210 12.52 -6.35 17.66
N CYS A 211 13.76 -6.68 17.29
CA CYS A 211 14.20 -6.57 15.89
C CYS A 211 13.61 -7.67 15.00
N LEU A 212 13.75 -8.94 15.38
CA LEU A 212 13.51 -10.06 14.46
C LEU A 212 12.04 -10.52 14.45
N LEU A 213 11.30 -10.29 15.54
CA LEU A 213 9.89 -10.69 15.63
C LEU A 213 8.91 -9.51 15.46
N LEU A 214 9.21 -8.35 16.04
CA LEU A 214 8.35 -7.16 15.94
C LEU A 214 8.76 -6.21 14.80
N GLY A 215 10.00 -6.28 14.32
CA GLY A 215 10.53 -5.31 13.37
C GLY A 215 10.81 -3.93 13.98
N ASP A 216 10.88 -3.83 15.31
CA ASP A 216 11.22 -2.61 16.03
C ASP A 216 12.74 -2.50 16.22
N TRP A 217 13.39 -2.10 15.13
CA TRP A 217 14.85 -1.92 15.07
C TRP A 217 15.32 -0.82 16.03
N LYS A 218 14.50 0.22 16.22
CA LYS A 218 14.86 1.37 17.05
C LYS A 218 15.06 0.96 18.50
N THR A 219 14.18 0.13 19.06
CA THR A 219 14.28 -0.32 20.45
C THR A 219 15.19 -1.54 20.59
N GLY A 220 15.24 -2.42 19.58
CA GLY A 220 15.98 -3.68 19.67
C GLY A 220 17.48 -3.61 19.37
N LEU A 221 17.94 -2.68 18.51
CA LEU A 221 19.35 -2.58 18.12
C LEU A 221 20.30 -2.35 19.31
N PRO A 222 20.01 -1.44 20.27
CA PRO A 222 20.86 -1.27 21.45
C PRO A 222 20.98 -2.57 22.26
N SER A 223 19.88 -3.30 22.46
CA SER A 223 19.91 -4.58 23.20
C SER A 223 20.68 -5.67 22.44
N LEU A 224 20.56 -5.74 21.11
CA LEU A 224 21.38 -6.65 20.31
C LEU A 224 22.87 -6.31 20.41
N ALA A 225 23.24 -5.03 20.38
CA ALA A 225 24.63 -4.59 20.46
C ALA A 225 25.29 -4.98 21.81
N SER A 226 24.53 -4.96 22.91
CA SER A 226 24.97 -5.44 24.23
C SER A 226 24.80 -6.95 24.44
N GLY A 227 24.35 -7.68 23.42
CA GLY A 227 24.08 -9.12 23.48
C GLY A 227 25.32 -10.02 23.42
N ASN A 228 25.14 -11.31 23.70
CA ASN A 228 26.16 -12.35 23.58
C ASN A 228 26.12 -13.11 22.24
N ASP A 229 25.11 -12.88 21.38
CA ASP A 229 25.12 -13.36 19.99
C ASP A 229 26.13 -12.53 19.18
N THR A 230 27.32 -13.08 18.97
CA THR A 230 28.44 -12.39 18.31
C THR A 230 28.10 -11.84 16.92
N GLN A 231 27.26 -12.52 16.15
CA GLN A 231 26.86 -12.07 14.82
C GLN A 231 25.92 -10.87 14.92
N LEU A 232 24.87 -10.98 15.74
CA LEU A 232 23.88 -9.91 15.92
C LEU A 232 24.46 -8.69 16.62
N ALA A 233 25.29 -8.88 17.65
CA ALA A 233 25.92 -7.78 18.38
C ALA A 233 26.83 -6.94 17.48
N LYS A 234 27.62 -7.59 16.63
CA LYS A 234 28.47 -6.91 15.65
C LYS A 234 27.64 -6.14 14.62
N LEU A 235 26.59 -6.75 14.06
CA LEU A 235 25.73 -6.08 13.07
C LEU A 235 25.02 -4.87 13.68
N ALA A 236 24.45 -5.02 14.88
CA ALA A 236 23.76 -3.94 15.56
C ALA A 236 24.71 -2.78 15.92
N THR A 237 25.92 -3.09 16.41
CA THR A 237 26.95 -2.07 16.71
C THR A 237 27.35 -1.30 15.45
N ASN A 238 27.59 -2.01 14.35
CA ASN A 238 27.94 -1.38 13.07
C ASN A 238 26.83 -0.49 12.53
N GLU A 239 25.57 -0.93 12.66
CA GLU A 239 24.42 -0.15 12.24
C GLU A 239 24.24 1.12 13.09
N LEU A 240 24.34 1.00 14.42
CA LEU A 240 24.25 2.15 15.34
C LEU A 240 25.37 3.17 15.11
N ALA A 241 26.53 2.73 14.63
CA ALA A 241 27.68 3.57 14.30
C ALA A 241 27.70 4.04 12.83
N SER A 242 26.66 3.73 12.04
CA SER A 242 26.62 4.05 10.61
C SER A 242 26.70 5.55 10.35
N THR A 243 27.55 5.93 9.39
CA THR A 243 27.76 7.32 8.97
C THR A 243 26.95 7.71 7.72
N GLY A 244 26.17 6.76 7.17
CA GLY A 244 25.44 6.94 5.91
C GLY A 244 26.26 6.73 4.64
N GLU A 245 27.52 6.31 4.77
CA GLU A 245 28.38 5.94 3.64
C GLU A 245 27.82 4.74 2.85
N VAL A 246 27.91 4.80 1.51
CA VAL A 246 27.32 3.79 0.61
C VAL A 246 27.84 2.40 0.91
N ALA A 247 29.16 2.26 1.09
CA ALA A 247 29.78 0.97 1.39
C ALA A 247 29.32 0.41 2.75
N GLN A 248 29.12 1.27 3.75
CA GLN A 248 28.60 0.86 5.06
C GLN A 248 27.14 0.41 4.95
N ALA A 249 26.29 1.17 4.25
CA ALA A 249 24.90 0.83 4.03
C ALA A 249 24.75 -0.54 3.33
N VAL A 250 25.55 -0.80 2.29
CA VAL A 250 25.55 -2.12 1.62
C VAL A 250 26.01 -3.23 2.56
N ALA A 251 27.07 -3.02 3.33
CA ALA A 251 27.58 -4.03 4.27
C ALA A 251 26.58 -4.35 5.41
N ILE A 252 25.91 -3.34 5.95
CA ILE A 252 24.84 -3.50 6.95
C ILE A 252 23.69 -4.30 6.34
N ALA A 253 23.22 -3.91 5.15
CA ALA A 253 22.14 -4.60 4.45
C ALA A 253 22.49 -6.06 4.13
N ASP A 254 23.71 -6.33 3.67
CA ASP A 254 24.22 -7.69 3.41
C ASP A 254 24.23 -8.54 4.68
N GLY A 255 24.65 -7.95 5.80
CA GLY A 255 24.66 -8.60 7.09
C GLY A 255 23.27 -9.04 7.54
N TRP A 256 22.29 -8.12 7.50
CA TRP A 256 20.90 -8.44 7.84
C TRP A 256 20.27 -9.41 6.85
N TRP A 257 20.58 -9.29 5.56
CA TRP A 257 20.12 -10.26 4.57
C TRP A 257 20.59 -11.68 4.91
N THR A 258 21.86 -11.84 5.30
CA THR A 258 22.44 -13.12 5.73
C THR A 258 21.75 -13.66 7.00
N VAL A 259 21.37 -12.80 7.94
CA VAL A 259 20.56 -13.21 9.11
C VAL A 259 19.20 -13.75 8.64
N SER A 260 18.55 -13.06 7.71
CA SER A 260 17.22 -13.42 7.22
C SER A 260 17.15 -14.80 6.56
N GLU A 261 18.23 -15.23 5.89
CA GLU A 261 18.32 -16.54 5.23
C GLU A 261 18.16 -17.71 6.22
N LYS A 262 18.52 -17.49 7.49
CA LYS A 262 18.36 -18.46 8.58
C LYS A 262 16.97 -18.45 9.22
N LEU A 263 16.17 -17.43 8.96
CA LEU A 263 14.82 -17.27 9.49
C LEU A 263 13.78 -17.86 8.52
N ARG A 264 12.51 -17.90 8.94
CA ARG A 264 11.37 -18.36 8.14
C ARG A 264 10.18 -17.43 8.31
N GLY A 265 9.22 -17.52 7.38
CA GLY A 265 7.97 -16.77 7.38
C GLY A 265 8.14 -15.27 7.63
N PHE A 266 7.25 -14.69 8.42
CA PHE A 266 7.24 -13.26 8.75
C PHE A 266 8.56 -12.73 9.32
N SER A 267 9.25 -13.49 10.18
CA SER A 267 10.52 -13.08 10.77
C SER A 267 11.62 -12.93 9.70
N ARG A 268 11.66 -13.82 8.69
CA ARG A 268 12.54 -13.65 7.51
C ARG A 268 12.20 -12.36 6.77
N THR A 269 10.92 -12.17 6.44
CA THR A 269 10.45 -11.00 5.69
C THR A 269 10.77 -9.71 6.41
N LEU A 270 10.57 -9.62 7.73
CA LEU A 270 10.89 -8.45 8.54
C LEU A 270 12.37 -8.05 8.46
N VAL A 271 13.28 -9.02 8.60
CA VAL A 271 14.72 -8.77 8.51
C VAL A 271 15.16 -8.41 7.10
N GLN A 272 14.56 -9.04 6.08
CA GLN A 272 14.77 -8.68 4.69
C GLN A 272 14.31 -7.25 4.38
N ARG A 273 13.18 -6.82 4.95
CA ARG A 273 12.66 -5.45 4.80
C ARG A 273 13.54 -4.40 5.49
N HIS A 274 14.18 -4.78 6.60
CA HIS A 274 15.20 -3.94 7.21
C HIS A 274 16.43 -3.79 6.31
N ALA A 275 16.95 -4.91 5.79
CA ALA A 275 18.05 -4.90 4.83
C ALA A 275 17.71 -4.07 3.57
N GLU A 276 16.49 -4.19 3.06
CA GLU A 276 15.99 -3.36 1.97
C GLU A 276 16.10 -1.86 2.27
N SER A 277 15.71 -1.43 3.48
CA SER A 277 15.77 -0.01 3.82
C SER A 277 17.19 0.55 3.68
N TRP A 278 18.19 -0.24 4.06
CA TRP A 278 19.60 0.08 3.89
C TRP A 278 20.09 -0.03 2.44
N TYR A 279 19.64 -1.03 1.67
CA TYR A 279 19.93 -1.06 0.24
C TYR A 279 19.38 0.18 -0.47
N ARG A 280 18.18 0.64 -0.12
CA ARG A 280 17.53 1.80 -0.75
C ARG A 280 18.29 3.10 -0.51
N THR A 281 18.99 3.27 0.61
CA THR A 281 19.85 4.45 0.82
C THR A 281 21.10 4.42 -0.06
N ALA A 282 21.57 3.23 -0.43
CA ALA A 282 22.74 3.04 -1.28
C ALA A 282 22.41 3.06 -2.79
N LEU A 283 21.25 2.52 -3.19
CA LEU A 283 20.82 2.29 -4.58
C LEU A 283 21.17 3.42 -5.56
N PRO A 284 20.89 4.72 -5.28
CA PRO A 284 21.15 5.81 -6.23
C PRO A 284 22.62 5.97 -6.65
N LYS A 285 23.56 5.37 -5.91
CA LYS A 285 25.00 5.49 -6.13
C LYS A 285 25.66 4.16 -6.54
N LEU A 286 24.89 3.07 -6.65
CA LEU A 286 25.41 1.75 -7.02
C LEU A 286 25.43 1.56 -8.53
N THR A 287 26.40 0.79 -9.03
CA THR A 287 26.52 0.42 -10.44
C THR A 287 27.01 -1.02 -10.58
N GLY A 288 26.89 -1.58 -11.78
CA GLY A 288 27.45 -2.90 -12.12
C GLY A 288 26.83 -4.07 -11.33
N ILE A 289 27.64 -5.11 -11.09
CA ILE A 289 27.19 -6.39 -10.52
C ILE A 289 26.55 -6.20 -9.12
N THR A 290 27.04 -5.26 -8.33
CA THR A 290 26.50 -4.97 -6.99
C THR A 290 25.06 -4.47 -7.07
N LEU A 291 24.78 -3.56 -8.01
CA LEU A 291 23.42 -3.08 -8.29
C LEU A 291 22.53 -4.25 -8.74
N SER A 292 22.95 -5.00 -9.76
CA SER A 292 22.16 -6.13 -10.28
C SER A 292 21.83 -7.20 -9.22
N ARG A 293 22.76 -7.49 -8.31
CA ARG A 293 22.52 -8.43 -7.19
C ARG A 293 21.48 -7.88 -6.21
N ILE A 294 21.58 -6.60 -5.86
CA ILE A 294 20.66 -5.95 -4.92
C ILE A 294 19.28 -5.82 -5.55
N ASP A 295 19.17 -5.41 -6.80
CA ASP A 295 17.90 -5.32 -7.52
C ASP A 295 17.19 -6.67 -7.55
N LYS A 296 17.93 -7.76 -7.84
CA LYS A 296 17.37 -9.11 -7.77
C LYS A 296 16.79 -9.41 -6.40
N ARG A 297 17.57 -9.20 -5.34
CA ARG A 297 17.13 -9.40 -3.95
C ARG A 297 15.87 -8.61 -3.63
N LEU A 298 15.84 -7.32 -3.95
CA LEU A 298 14.69 -6.45 -3.68
C LEU A 298 13.47 -6.87 -4.49
N SER A 299 13.66 -7.34 -5.72
CA SER A 299 12.57 -7.82 -6.56
C SER A 299 11.95 -9.13 -6.07
N ASP A 300 12.74 -9.96 -5.39
CA ASP A 300 12.28 -11.23 -4.81
C ASP A 300 11.57 -11.02 -3.46
N LEU A 301 11.57 -9.80 -2.89
CA LEU A 301 10.89 -9.52 -1.63
C LEU A 301 9.36 -9.47 -1.78
N PRO A 302 8.61 -10.31 -1.05
CA PRO A 302 7.14 -10.23 -1.01
C PRO A 302 6.72 -8.89 -0.43
N PHE A 303 5.87 -8.13 -1.12
CA PHE A 303 5.46 -6.76 -0.76
C PHE A 303 5.27 -6.52 0.73
N ASP A 304 5.65 -5.34 1.20
CA ASP A 304 5.36 -4.95 2.57
C ASP A 304 3.90 -4.46 2.71
N VAL A 305 3.01 -5.40 3.05
CA VAL A 305 1.62 -5.08 3.39
C VAL A 305 1.53 -4.13 4.62
N LEU A 306 2.63 -3.85 5.37
CA LEU A 306 2.63 -2.85 6.47
C LEU A 306 2.86 -1.41 6.05
N LYS A 307 3.60 -1.18 4.95
CA LYS A 307 3.75 0.12 4.26
C LYS A 307 2.57 1.07 4.43
N HIS A 308 1.46 0.45 4.11
CA HIS A 308 0.24 1.06 3.63
C HIS A 308 -0.90 0.15 4.07
N THR A 309 -1.38 0.35 5.30
CA THR A 309 -2.66 -0.22 5.75
C THR A 309 -3.73 0.13 4.71
N GLY A 310 -4.29 -0.89 4.04
CA GLY A 310 -5.24 -0.69 2.92
C GLY A 310 -4.67 -0.96 1.52
N SER A 311 -3.41 -1.37 1.39
CA SER A 311 -2.88 -1.82 0.10
C SER A 311 -3.61 -3.08 -0.38
N VAL A 312 -4.11 -3.04 -1.62
CA VAL A 312 -4.76 -4.16 -2.28
C VAL A 312 -3.76 -4.75 -3.28
N ASP A 313 -3.45 -6.04 -3.11
CA ASP A 313 -2.83 -6.79 -4.20
C ASP A 313 -3.89 -7.02 -5.28
N LEU A 314 -3.69 -6.40 -6.44
CA LEU A 314 -4.62 -6.48 -7.56
C LEU A 314 -4.39 -7.74 -8.39
N TRP A 315 -3.29 -8.46 -8.13
CA TRP A 315 -2.89 -9.66 -8.87
C TRP A 315 -3.98 -10.75 -8.96
N PRO A 316 -4.72 -11.05 -7.87
CA PRO A 316 -5.80 -12.05 -7.92
C PRO A 316 -7.02 -11.60 -8.75
N LEU A 317 -7.14 -10.31 -9.06
CA LEU A 317 -8.30 -9.73 -9.77
C LEU A 317 -8.18 -9.80 -11.28
N MET A 318 -6.99 -10.12 -11.80
CA MET A 318 -6.71 -10.10 -13.23
C MET A 318 -7.27 -11.32 -13.98
N SER A 319 -7.75 -12.35 -13.27
CA SER A 319 -8.27 -13.59 -13.87
C SER A 319 -9.80 -13.72 -13.92
N LEU A 320 -10.58 -12.67 -13.64
CA LEU A 320 -12.01 -12.83 -13.33
C LEU A 320 -13.03 -12.41 -14.40
N ALA A 321 -12.66 -12.00 -15.61
CA ALA A 321 -13.67 -11.83 -16.68
C ALA A 321 -13.15 -12.06 -18.10
N LYS A 322 -13.92 -12.81 -18.90
CA LYS A 322 -13.79 -12.79 -20.36
C LYS A 322 -14.05 -11.35 -20.85
N GLY A 323 -13.10 -10.78 -21.61
CA GLY A 323 -13.20 -9.39 -22.11
C GLY A 323 -12.56 -8.32 -21.23
N SER A 324 -11.79 -8.68 -20.19
CA SER A 324 -10.95 -7.73 -19.43
C SER A 324 -9.57 -7.49 -20.07
N TYR A 325 -9.27 -8.17 -21.18
CA TYR A 325 -7.98 -8.09 -21.86
C TYR A 325 -8.14 -8.05 -23.38
N GLN A 326 -7.20 -7.38 -24.00
CA GLN A 326 -6.90 -7.42 -25.43
C GLN A 326 -5.49 -8.01 -25.57
N GLY A 327 -5.34 -9.01 -26.44
CA GLY A 327 -4.05 -9.68 -26.64
C GLY A 327 -3.94 -11.11 -26.15
N GLU A 328 -2.78 -11.69 -26.38
CA GLU A 328 -2.43 -13.02 -25.89
C GLU A 328 -1.68 -12.92 -24.55
N TRP A 329 -2.44 -13.07 -23.46
CA TRP A 329 -1.94 -13.06 -22.09
C TRP A 329 -1.83 -14.48 -21.53
N LYS A 330 -0.71 -14.76 -20.86
CA LYS A 330 -0.45 -16.04 -20.18
C LYS A 330 -0.07 -15.78 -18.72
N ASN A 331 -0.58 -16.61 -17.83
CA ASN A 331 -0.04 -16.70 -16.48
C ASN A 331 1.00 -17.82 -16.43
N VAL A 332 2.26 -17.47 -16.24
CA VAL A 332 3.39 -18.41 -16.12
C VAL A 332 3.89 -18.36 -14.69
N ASN A 333 3.50 -19.33 -13.86
CA ASN A 333 3.91 -19.44 -12.45
C ASN A 333 3.64 -18.17 -11.62
N GLY A 334 2.51 -17.51 -11.85
CA GLY A 334 2.16 -16.27 -11.16
C GLY A 334 2.76 -15.01 -11.77
N VAL A 335 3.37 -15.08 -12.96
CA VAL A 335 3.84 -13.94 -13.76
C VAL A 335 2.89 -13.76 -14.94
N LEU A 336 2.39 -12.55 -15.16
CA LEU A 336 1.57 -12.26 -16.34
C LEU A 336 2.47 -11.86 -17.50
N VAL A 337 2.42 -12.64 -18.55
CA VAL A 337 3.19 -12.44 -19.76
C VAL A 337 2.24 -12.09 -20.89
N VAL A 338 2.52 -10.98 -21.56
CA VAL A 338 1.90 -10.63 -22.84
C VAL A 338 2.88 -10.91 -23.95
N GLU A 339 2.43 -11.62 -24.98
CA GLU A 339 3.21 -11.86 -26.18
C GLU A 339 3.22 -10.65 -27.09
N LYS A 340 4.29 -10.49 -27.87
CA LYS A 340 4.44 -9.36 -28.78
C LYS A 340 3.37 -9.36 -29.89
N ASN A 341 2.63 -8.26 -30.00
CA ASN A 341 1.82 -7.95 -31.18
C ASN A 341 1.74 -6.44 -31.46
N ASP A 342 1.04 -6.04 -32.53
CA ASP A 342 0.86 -4.66 -32.99
C ASP A 342 -0.46 -4.00 -32.53
N ALA A 343 -1.17 -4.64 -31.59
CA ALA A 343 -2.55 -4.29 -31.25
C ALA A 343 -2.67 -3.39 -30.00
N GLY A 344 -1.60 -3.10 -29.27
CA GLY A 344 -1.69 -2.35 -28.01
C GLY A 344 -2.37 -3.17 -26.92
N ASP A 345 -1.87 -4.38 -26.73
CA ASP A 345 -2.38 -5.34 -25.78
C ASP A 345 -2.39 -4.80 -24.37
N HIS A 346 -3.47 -5.08 -23.67
CA HIS A 346 -3.63 -4.66 -22.31
C HIS A 346 -4.58 -5.58 -21.56
N VAL A 347 -4.42 -5.60 -20.26
CA VAL A 347 -5.35 -6.18 -19.31
C VAL A 347 -5.79 -5.07 -18.38
N THR A 348 -7.11 -4.86 -18.31
CA THR A 348 -7.72 -3.98 -17.32
C THR A 348 -7.90 -4.76 -16.03
N ILE A 349 -7.41 -4.17 -14.95
CA ILE A 349 -7.65 -4.62 -13.60
C ILE A 349 -9.02 -4.05 -13.20
N PRO A 350 -9.95 -4.86 -12.66
CA PRO A 350 -11.33 -4.44 -12.50
C PRO A 350 -11.60 -3.51 -11.31
N VAL A 351 -10.77 -2.48 -11.16
CA VAL A 351 -10.75 -1.51 -10.06
C VAL A 351 -10.77 -0.09 -10.60
N VAL A 352 -11.57 0.76 -9.98
CA VAL A 352 -11.68 2.18 -10.30
C VAL A 352 -11.25 2.98 -9.08
N PRO A 353 -10.17 3.77 -9.14
CA PRO A 353 -9.76 4.57 -8.01
C PRO A 353 -10.52 5.88 -7.95
N PHE A 354 -11.25 6.06 -6.85
CA PHE A 354 -11.95 7.30 -6.54
C PHE A 354 -11.16 8.06 -5.47
N GLY A 355 -10.53 9.18 -5.84
CA GLY A 355 -9.67 9.96 -4.94
C GLY A 355 -8.18 9.62 -5.10
N ASP A 356 -7.33 10.15 -4.22
CA ASP A 356 -5.88 10.04 -4.36
C ASP A 356 -5.42 8.60 -4.13
N TYR A 357 -4.46 8.17 -4.95
CA TYR A 357 -3.92 6.83 -4.87
C TYR A 357 -2.47 6.76 -5.31
N ARG A 358 -1.85 5.64 -4.95
CA ARG A 358 -0.57 5.20 -5.45
C ARG A 358 -0.72 3.82 -6.08
N PHE A 359 -0.17 3.63 -7.26
CA PHE A 359 -0.11 2.35 -7.96
C PHE A 359 1.34 1.94 -8.14
N GLU A 360 1.63 0.65 -7.98
CA GLU A 360 2.97 0.10 -8.16
C GLU A 360 2.92 -1.19 -8.97
N SER A 361 3.86 -1.36 -9.89
CA SER A 361 4.03 -2.60 -10.64
C SER A 361 5.49 -2.87 -10.95
N THR A 362 5.94 -4.09 -10.70
CA THR A 362 7.23 -4.58 -11.18
C THR A 362 7.04 -5.31 -12.50
N PHE A 363 7.89 -5.01 -13.49
CA PHE A 363 7.77 -5.53 -14.84
C PHE A 363 9.12 -5.72 -15.51
N GLU A 364 9.13 -6.43 -16.64
CA GLU A 364 10.28 -6.63 -17.52
C GLU A 364 9.79 -6.59 -18.98
N GLN A 365 10.47 -5.84 -19.85
CA GLN A 365 10.26 -5.94 -21.29
C GLN A 365 11.09 -7.13 -21.81
N LEU A 366 10.43 -8.18 -22.28
CA LEU A 366 11.09 -9.41 -22.73
C LEU A 366 11.64 -9.29 -24.16
N SER A 367 11.00 -8.48 -25.00
CA SER A 367 11.45 -8.20 -26.37
C SER A 367 12.50 -7.10 -26.41
N ASP A 368 13.34 -7.07 -27.45
CA ASP A 368 14.41 -6.05 -27.58
C ASP A 368 13.89 -4.64 -27.89
N LYS A 369 12.62 -4.52 -28.33
CA LYS A 369 11.98 -3.28 -28.76
C LYS A 369 10.48 -3.29 -28.43
N GLY A 370 9.87 -2.13 -28.57
CA GLY A 370 8.46 -1.84 -28.30
C GLY A 370 8.29 -1.11 -26.98
N GLU A 371 7.09 -1.13 -26.43
CA GLU A 371 6.71 -0.28 -25.31
C GLU A 371 5.97 -1.09 -24.26
N VAL A 372 6.26 -0.85 -22.98
CA VAL A 372 5.45 -1.32 -21.87
C VAL A 372 4.47 -0.22 -21.51
N MET A 373 3.21 -0.58 -21.28
CA MET A 373 2.11 0.34 -21.09
C MET A 373 1.47 0.17 -19.71
N PHE A 374 1.10 1.30 -19.11
CA PHE A 374 0.24 1.37 -17.94
C PHE A 374 -1.01 2.18 -18.26
N LEU A 375 -2.17 1.70 -17.82
CA LEU A 375 -3.42 2.45 -17.85
C LEU A 375 -3.59 3.14 -16.51
N ILE A 376 -3.45 4.47 -16.48
CA ILE A 376 -3.47 5.30 -15.27
C ILE A 376 -4.81 6.04 -15.19
N PRO A 377 -5.71 5.63 -14.30
CA PRO A 377 -7.01 6.26 -14.19
C PRO A 377 -7.01 7.60 -13.47
N VAL A 378 -7.88 8.50 -13.94
CA VAL A 378 -8.17 9.78 -13.31
C VAL A 378 -9.67 10.08 -13.41
N MET A 379 -10.18 10.82 -12.44
CA MET A 379 -11.53 11.36 -12.40
C MET A 379 -11.46 12.82 -12.86
N ALA A 380 -12.03 13.10 -14.03
CA ALA A 380 -12.16 14.44 -14.59
C ALA A 380 -13.64 14.78 -14.68
N GLU A 381 -14.08 15.87 -14.05
CA GLU A 381 -15.51 16.26 -13.95
C GLU A 381 -16.44 15.07 -13.61
N ASP A 382 -16.06 14.29 -12.60
CA ASP A 382 -16.78 13.09 -12.15
C ASP A 382 -16.91 11.94 -13.18
N SER A 383 -16.24 12.06 -14.32
CA SER A 383 -16.12 11.02 -15.35
C SER A 383 -14.78 10.28 -15.23
N PRO A 384 -14.77 8.94 -15.28
CA PRO A 384 -13.55 8.15 -15.19
C PRO A 384 -12.83 8.06 -16.56
N HIS A 385 -11.55 8.39 -16.58
CA HIS A 385 -10.64 8.20 -17.72
C HIS A 385 -9.53 7.22 -17.33
N SER A 386 -8.89 6.57 -18.30
CA SER A 386 -7.70 5.70 -18.09
C SER A 386 -6.63 5.99 -19.12
N LEU A 387 -5.69 6.87 -18.78
CA LEU A 387 -4.68 7.34 -19.71
C LEU A 387 -3.63 6.25 -19.98
N ASN A 388 -3.22 6.12 -21.25
CA ASN A 388 -2.06 5.32 -21.61
C ASN A 388 -0.76 6.07 -21.25
N TYR A 389 0.04 5.48 -20.38
CA TYR A 389 1.44 5.85 -20.18
C TYR A 389 2.34 4.78 -20.77
N PHE A 390 3.21 5.17 -21.71
CA PHE A 390 4.14 4.27 -22.38
C PHE A 390 5.56 4.46 -21.86
N LEU A 391 6.26 3.36 -21.62
CA LEU A 391 7.68 3.27 -21.30
C LEU A 391 8.40 2.45 -22.37
N TYR A 392 9.51 2.96 -22.88
CA TYR A 392 10.33 2.30 -23.89
C TYR A 392 11.80 2.68 -23.70
N ASP A 393 12.68 2.13 -24.55
CA ASP A 393 14.13 2.20 -24.34
C ASP A 393 14.72 3.61 -24.52
N ASP A 394 14.09 4.45 -25.35
CA ASP A 394 14.52 5.83 -25.59
C ASP A 394 13.62 6.92 -24.95
N GLY A 395 12.53 6.55 -24.27
CA GLY A 395 11.71 7.50 -23.54
C GLY A 395 10.38 6.99 -22.98
N SER A 396 9.52 7.96 -22.67
CA SER A 396 8.20 7.73 -22.11
C SER A 396 7.26 8.91 -22.37
N ALA A 397 5.96 8.65 -22.44
CA ALA A 397 4.95 9.69 -22.66
C ALA A 397 3.54 9.27 -22.22
N PHE A 398 2.73 10.26 -21.82
CA PHE A 398 1.27 10.14 -21.86
C PHE A 398 0.76 10.44 -23.26
N HIS A 399 -0.26 9.72 -23.72
CA HIS A 399 -0.70 9.83 -25.11
C HIS A 399 -1.59 11.05 -25.42
N LEU A 400 -2.65 11.31 -24.65
CA LEU A 400 -3.57 12.43 -24.93
C LEU A 400 -3.99 13.14 -23.63
N ILE A 401 -3.29 14.22 -23.29
CA ILE A 401 -3.73 15.21 -22.30
C ILE A 401 -3.95 16.51 -23.07
N ASN A 402 -5.20 17.00 -23.10
CA ASN A 402 -5.62 18.09 -23.98
C ASN A 402 -5.28 17.84 -25.45
N ASP A 403 -5.57 16.61 -25.93
CA ASP A 403 -5.33 16.15 -27.30
C ASP A 403 -3.85 16.08 -27.75
N ASP A 404 -2.92 16.40 -26.85
CA ASP A 404 -1.49 16.36 -27.11
C ASP A 404 -0.83 15.17 -26.41
N MET A 405 0.19 14.62 -27.08
CA MET A 405 1.13 13.69 -26.45
C MET A 405 2.05 14.46 -25.51
N VAL A 406 1.95 14.17 -24.21
CA VAL A 406 2.69 14.88 -23.18
C VAL A 406 3.85 14.02 -22.70
N SER A 407 5.05 14.39 -23.15
CA SER A 407 6.31 13.98 -22.54
C SER A 407 6.87 15.14 -21.70
N SER A 408 7.15 14.95 -20.42
CA SER A 408 7.73 16.00 -19.57
C SER A 408 9.22 16.21 -19.85
N ASN A 409 9.70 17.43 -19.60
CA ASN A 409 11.12 17.78 -19.61
C ASN A 409 11.71 17.63 -18.20
N SER A 410 12.04 16.39 -17.76
CA SER A 410 13.02 16.06 -16.68
C SER A 410 12.91 14.59 -16.28
N PRO A 411 14.06 13.89 -16.11
CA PRO A 411 14.56 12.96 -17.14
C PRO A 411 13.46 12.01 -17.65
N ARG A 412 13.40 11.81 -18.98
CA ARG A 412 12.47 10.83 -19.56
C ARG A 412 12.76 9.46 -18.97
N GLY A 413 11.71 8.79 -18.48
CA GLY A 413 11.81 7.42 -18.02
C GLY A 413 12.24 6.53 -19.18
N ARG A 414 13.31 5.76 -19.00
CA ARG A 414 13.80 4.80 -19.98
C ARG A 414 13.91 3.45 -19.32
N ILE A 415 13.44 2.43 -20.02
CA ILE A 415 13.58 1.04 -19.59
C ILE A 415 14.72 0.40 -20.35
N THR A 416 15.38 -0.58 -19.75
CA THR A 416 16.33 -1.45 -20.43
C THR A 416 15.63 -2.78 -20.71
N PRO A 417 15.52 -3.23 -21.97
CA PRO A 417 15.00 -4.55 -22.27
C PRO A 417 15.69 -5.64 -21.46
N LYS A 418 14.95 -6.69 -21.12
CA LYS A 418 15.41 -7.85 -20.33
C LYS A 418 15.95 -7.49 -18.94
N THR A 419 15.54 -6.32 -18.44
CA THR A 419 15.84 -5.84 -17.10
C THR A 419 14.55 -5.61 -16.35
N ARG A 420 14.55 -5.98 -15.08
CA ARG A 420 13.40 -5.79 -14.20
C ARG A 420 13.36 -4.35 -13.70
N HIS A 421 12.20 -3.72 -13.85
CA HIS A 421 11.94 -2.35 -13.46
C HIS A 421 10.76 -2.27 -12.48
N THR A 422 10.73 -1.22 -11.65
CA THR A 422 9.60 -0.89 -10.77
C THR A 422 9.00 0.44 -11.18
N PHE A 423 7.74 0.39 -11.63
CA PHE A 423 6.95 1.57 -11.95
C PHE A 423 6.06 1.96 -10.76
N VAL A 424 5.99 3.25 -10.46
CA VAL A 424 5.10 3.81 -9.45
C VAL A 424 4.36 5.01 -10.05
N ALA A 425 3.04 5.07 -9.87
CA ALA A 425 2.23 6.23 -10.15
C ALA A 425 1.62 6.78 -8.86
N GLU A 426 1.79 8.07 -8.58
CA GLU A 426 1.05 8.79 -7.54
C GLU A 426 0.10 9.77 -8.20
N VAL A 427 -1.19 9.60 -7.92
CA VAL A 427 -2.25 10.39 -8.54
C VAL A 427 -3.05 11.07 -7.44
N LYS A 428 -3.19 12.38 -7.56
CA LYS A 428 -4.09 13.19 -6.73
C LYS A 428 -5.23 13.71 -7.58
N GLN A 429 -6.43 13.68 -7.04
CA GLN A 429 -7.68 13.91 -7.77
C GLN A 429 -8.61 14.86 -6.99
N GLY A 430 -9.63 15.39 -7.66
CA GLY A 430 -10.55 16.40 -7.11
C GLY A 430 -10.55 17.65 -7.99
N ALA A 431 -10.71 18.84 -7.39
CA ALA A 431 -10.72 20.11 -8.14
C ALA A 431 -9.45 20.34 -9.00
N GLN A 432 -8.33 19.75 -8.59
CA GLN A 432 -7.08 19.75 -9.34
C GLN A 432 -6.51 18.33 -9.38
N ILE A 433 -6.07 17.91 -10.56
CA ILE A 433 -5.45 16.61 -10.78
C ILE A 433 -3.93 16.81 -10.80
N SER A 434 -3.20 15.92 -10.12
CA SER A 434 -1.74 15.86 -10.15
C SER A 434 -1.31 14.42 -10.38
N ILE A 435 -0.37 14.22 -11.30
CA ILE A 435 0.18 12.89 -11.63
C ILE A 435 1.70 12.99 -11.48
N VAL A 436 2.28 12.10 -10.68
CA VAL A 436 3.74 11.96 -10.52
C VAL A 436 4.09 10.50 -10.75
N LEU A 437 5.03 10.24 -11.67
CA LEU A 437 5.45 8.88 -11.98
C LEU A 437 6.92 8.69 -11.62
N HIS A 438 7.23 7.51 -11.10
CA HIS A 438 8.59 7.09 -10.80
C HIS A 438 8.92 5.76 -11.49
N LEU A 439 10.19 5.63 -11.90
CA LEU A 439 10.78 4.39 -12.39
C LEU A 439 12.04 4.12 -11.58
N ASP A 440 12.11 2.93 -10.98
CA ASP A 440 13.22 2.49 -10.12
C ASP A 440 13.55 3.49 -9.00
N GLY A 441 12.52 4.16 -8.49
CA GLY A 441 12.62 5.16 -7.42
C GLY A 441 12.96 6.58 -7.89
N HIS A 442 13.23 6.79 -9.18
CA HIS A 442 13.50 8.10 -9.76
C HIS A 442 12.24 8.70 -10.38
N GLU A 443 11.95 9.97 -10.13
CA GLU A 443 10.86 10.68 -10.82
C GLU A 443 11.16 10.78 -12.33
N ILE A 444 10.20 10.35 -13.13
CA ILE A 444 10.29 10.33 -14.61
C ILE A 444 9.21 11.15 -15.29
N PHE A 445 8.20 11.59 -14.53
CA PHE A 445 7.13 12.42 -15.04
C PHE A 445 6.41 13.17 -13.92
N ARG A 446 6.01 14.40 -14.21
CA ARG A 446 5.15 15.21 -13.36
C ARG A 446 4.22 16.07 -14.19
N TRP A 447 2.94 16.04 -13.85
CA TRP A 447 1.91 16.87 -14.46
C TRP A 447 0.89 17.35 -13.43
N LYS A 448 0.30 18.52 -13.68
CA LYS A 448 -0.73 19.12 -12.85
C LYS A 448 -1.70 19.93 -13.72
N GLY A 449 -3.00 19.78 -13.51
CA GLY A 449 -4.03 20.51 -14.26
C GLY A 449 -5.40 20.49 -13.58
N PRO A 450 -6.37 21.28 -14.07
CA PRO A 450 -7.71 21.35 -13.48
C PRO A 450 -8.52 20.06 -13.72
N ALA A 451 -9.58 19.85 -12.95
CA ALA A 451 -10.51 18.73 -13.15
C ALA A 451 -11.17 18.72 -14.55
N SER A 452 -11.26 19.88 -15.21
CA SER A 452 -11.80 20.06 -16.56
C SER A 452 -10.82 19.70 -17.69
N THR A 453 -9.67 19.10 -17.35
CA THR A 453 -8.69 18.66 -18.35
C THR A 453 -9.28 17.55 -19.22
N SER A 454 -9.07 17.63 -20.53
CA SER A 454 -9.45 16.55 -21.45
C SER A 454 -8.42 15.43 -21.39
N PHE A 455 -8.87 14.22 -21.10
CA PHE A 455 -8.03 13.01 -21.12
C PHE A 455 -8.53 12.02 -22.16
N GLY A 456 -7.64 11.67 -23.08
CA GLY A 456 -7.91 10.73 -24.17
C GLY A 456 -7.03 9.48 -24.10
N ASN A 457 -7.34 8.52 -24.97
CA ASN A 457 -6.65 7.24 -25.06
C ASN A 457 -6.16 6.99 -26.48
N HIS A 458 -5.09 6.20 -26.63
CA HIS A 458 -4.64 5.78 -27.94
C HIS A 458 -5.71 4.93 -28.65
N ARG A 459 -5.96 5.24 -29.93
CA ARG A 459 -7.06 4.66 -30.75
C ARG A 459 -7.15 3.12 -30.83
N LYS A 460 -6.05 2.43 -30.57
CA LYS A 460 -5.94 0.96 -30.61
C LYS A 460 -5.66 0.33 -29.24
N ALA A 461 -5.20 1.12 -28.28
CA ALA A 461 -4.96 0.69 -26.90
C ALA A 461 -6.02 1.31 -25.98
N HIS A 462 -7.26 1.34 -26.47
CA HIS A 462 -8.38 1.82 -25.69
C HIS A 462 -8.63 0.86 -24.54
N PRO A 463 -8.67 1.35 -23.29
CA PRO A 463 -8.99 0.50 -22.16
C PRO A 463 -10.33 -0.18 -22.42
N THR A 464 -10.39 -1.51 -22.29
CA THR A 464 -11.65 -2.27 -22.39
C THR A 464 -12.72 -1.74 -21.44
N ARG A 465 -12.32 -1.03 -20.38
CA ARG A 465 -13.20 -0.38 -19.41
C ARG A 465 -12.60 0.96 -18.94
N PRO A 466 -13.23 2.12 -19.22
CA PRO A 466 -12.79 3.43 -18.72
C PRO A 466 -12.74 3.47 -17.18
N GLY A 467 -11.74 4.17 -16.62
CA GLY A 467 -11.51 4.25 -15.17
C GLY A 467 -10.76 3.09 -14.56
N ALA A 468 -10.50 2.03 -15.32
CA ALA A 468 -9.71 0.90 -14.86
C ALA A 468 -8.22 1.23 -14.80
N LEU A 469 -7.54 0.74 -13.77
CA LEU A 469 -6.10 0.48 -13.83
C LEU A 469 -5.82 -0.64 -14.84
N GLY A 470 -4.61 -0.67 -15.37
CA GLY A 470 -4.24 -1.74 -16.29
C GLY A 470 -2.77 -1.78 -16.64
N LEU A 471 -2.39 -2.94 -17.17
CA LEU A 471 -1.04 -3.27 -17.63
C LEU A 471 -1.13 -3.59 -19.12
N GLY A 472 -0.08 -3.33 -19.87
CA GLY A 472 -0.09 -3.61 -21.29
C GLY A 472 1.27 -3.54 -21.95
N ALA A 473 1.29 -3.83 -23.24
CA ALA A 473 2.45 -3.69 -24.08
C ALA A 473 2.04 -3.29 -25.49
N TRP A 474 2.92 -2.59 -26.19
CA TRP A 474 2.75 -2.21 -27.58
C TRP A 474 3.97 -2.63 -28.39
N ASN A 475 3.78 -3.51 -29.38
CA ASN A 475 4.88 -4.06 -30.18
C ASN A 475 6.00 -4.69 -29.33
N ALA A 476 5.65 -5.16 -28.14
CA ALA A 476 6.57 -5.74 -27.17
C ALA A 476 5.98 -6.99 -26.51
N SER A 477 6.86 -7.93 -26.15
CA SER A 477 6.55 -8.94 -25.14
C SER A 477 6.95 -8.36 -23.78
N ALA A 478 6.09 -8.52 -22.77
CA ALA A 478 6.37 -8.01 -21.43
C ALA A 478 5.91 -8.99 -20.35
N ALA A 479 6.64 -9.04 -19.25
CA ALA A 479 6.28 -9.75 -18.04
C ALA A 479 5.95 -8.75 -16.93
N PHE A 480 4.84 -8.96 -16.24
CA PHE A 480 4.47 -8.25 -15.03
C PHE A 480 4.51 -9.24 -13.86
N TYR A 481 5.01 -8.79 -12.73
CA TYR A 481 5.21 -9.64 -11.55
C TYR A 481 4.28 -9.28 -10.39
N ASN A 482 3.76 -8.05 -10.39
CA ASN A 482 2.78 -7.58 -9.42
C ASN A 482 2.01 -6.37 -9.97
N ALA A 483 0.87 -6.08 -9.35
CA ALA A 483 0.10 -4.86 -9.54
C ALA A 483 -0.52 -4.50 -8.19
N ARG A 484 -0.14 -3.36 -7.62
CA ARG A 484 -0.49 -2.99 -6.25
C ARG A 484 -1.19 -1.65 -6.25
N PHE A 485 -2.30 -1.58 -5.53
CA PHE A 485 -3.04 -0.35 -5.31
C PHE A 485 -2.95 0.09 -3.86
N ILE A 486 -2.67 1.37 -3.63
CA ILE A 486 -2.61 1.99 -2.32
C ILE A 486 -3.51 3.23 -2.33
N PRO A 487 -4.66 3.23 -1.63
CA PRO A 487 -5.43 4.46 -1.44
C PRO A 487 -4.64 5.44 -0.56
N LEU A 488 -4.57 6.72 -0.95
CA LEU A 488 -3.92 7.78 -0.16
C LEU A 488 -4.93 8.63 0.59
N ASN A 489 -6.04 9.02 -0.05
CA ASN A 489 -7.22 9.62 0.59
C ASN A 489 -8.55 9.19 -0.06
N GLY A 490 -8.46 8.24 -1.01
CA GLY A 490 -9.57 7.75 -1.81
C GLY A 490 -10.00 6.31 -1.49
N ARG A 491 -10.92 5.75 -2.29
CA ARG A 491 -11.34 4.34 -2.27
C ARG A 491 -10.96 3.66 -3.58
N VAL A 492 -10.88 2.33 -3.56
CA VAL A 492 -11.09 1.52 -4.77
C VAL A 492 -12.58 1.23 -4.87
N GLY A 493 -13.23 1.65 -5.94
CA GLY A 493 -14.53 1.10 -6.31
C GLY A 493 -14.38 0.00 -7.36
N ARG A 494 -15.45 -0.73 -7.57
CA ARG A 494 -15.55 -1.72 -8.64
C ARG A 494 -15.93 -1.02 -9.93
N LEU A 495 -15.64 -1.65 -11.06
CA LEU A 495 -16.18 -1.19 -12.33
C LEU A 495 -17.71 -1.25 -12.40
N GLU A 496 -18.33 -2.14 -11.64
CA GLU A 496 -19.79 -2.23 -11.48
C GLU A 496 -20.38 -1.04 -10.69
N ASP A 497 -19.52 -0.27 -9.98
CA ASP A 497 -19.91 0.96 -9.28
C ASP A 497 -19.91 2.19 -10.22
N LEU A 498 -19.36 2.06 -11.43
CA LEU A 498 -19.59 3.04 -12.49
C LEU A 498 -21.01 2.78 -12.99
N VAL A 499 -21.92 3.73 -12.74
CA VAL A 499 -23.22 3.73 -13.40
C VAL A 499 -22.94 3.58 -14.89
N ALA A 500 -23.44 2.50 -15.49
CA ALA A 500 -23.36 2.34 -16.93
C ALA A 500 -23.90 3.62 -17.59
N PRO A 501 -23.26 4.15 -18.65
CA PRO A 501 -23.75 5.33 -19.33
C PRO A 501 -25.22 5.19 -19.74
#